data_AF-U5S4R4-F1
#
_entry.id   AF-U5S4R4-F1
#
_cell.length_a   1.000
_cell.length_b   1.000
_cell.length_c   1.000
_cell.angle_alpha   90.00
_cell.angle_beta   90.00
_cell.angle_gamma   90.00
#
_symmetry.space_group_name_H-M   'P 1'
#
loop_
_entity.id
_entity.type
_entity.pdbx_description
1 polymer ?
#
loop_
_entity_poly.entity_id
_entity_poly.type
_entity_poly.pdbx_seq_one_letter_code
_entity_poly.pdbx_strand_id
1 'polypeptide(L)' 'LPLVPDKPIDFGLQEFCKVCKKCADNCPASAISMDDEPSEVDTVVKSIRWFQDGKKCLAQRLAYGCSKCQGVCPWSKPD' A
#
# COMPACT_ATOMS: atom_id res chain seq x y z
N LEU A 1 5.86 -28.59 14.46
CA LEU A 1 4.69 -28.38 15.33
C LEU A 1 3.46 -28.28 14.44
N PRO A 2 2.42 -29.13 14.58
CA PRO A 2 1.17 -28.95 13.84
C PRO A 2 0.40 -27.76 14.41
N LEU A 3 0.10 -26.78 13.58
CA LEU A 3 -0.62 -25.55 13.95
C LEU A 3 -1.93 -25.47 13.16
N VAL A 4 -2.97 -24.93 13.78
CA VAL A 4 -4.24 -24.64 13.13
C VAL A 4 -4.16 -23.23 12.53
N PRO A 5 -4.37 -23.05 11.21
CA PRO A 5 -4.39 -21.73 10.59
C PRO A 5 -5.62 -20.91 11.00
N ASP A 6 -5.42 -19.62 11.23
CA ASP A 6 -6.51 -18.66 11.35
C ASP A 6 -7.19 -18.39 10.00
N LYS A 7 -8.34 -17.71 10.04
CA LYS A 7 -9.09 -17.31 8.84
C LYS A 7 -8.74 -15.87 8.41
N PRO A 8 -8.78 -15.56 7.10
CA PRO A 8 -8.70 -14.19 6.62
C PRO A 8 -9.82 -13.32 7.19
N ILE A 9 -9.56 -12.01 7.30
CA ILE A 9 -10.57 -11.01 7.65
C ILE A 9 -10.82 -10.08 6.47
N ASP A 10 -12.05 -9.61 6.36
CA ASP A 10 -12.44 -8.48 5.52
C ASP A 10 -13.16 -7.46 6.39
N PHE A 11 -12.60 -6.27 6.47
CA PHE A 11 -13.12 -5.15 7.26
C PHE A 11 -13.37 -3.91 6.39
N GLY A 12 -13.51 -4.10 5.07
CA GLY A 12 -13.80 -3.02 4.13
C GLY A 12 -12.59 -2.17 3.72
N LEU A 13 -11.37 -2.65 3.99
CA LEU A 13 -10.14 -1.92 3.64
C LEU A 13 -10.04 -1.65 2.12
N GLN A 14 -10.47 -2.62 1.30
CA GLN A 14 -10.39 -2.51 -0.14
C GLN A 14 -11.25 -1.34 -0.64
N GLU A 15 -12.54 -1.33 -0.29
CA GLU A 15 -13.48 -0.27 -0.67
C GLU A 15 -13.05 1.12 -0.15
N PHE A 16 -12.50 1.18 1.06
CA PHE A 16 -11.95 2.43 1.60
C PHE A 16 -10.80 2.96 0.74
N CYS A 17 -9.87 2.10 0.33
CA CYS A 17 -8.69 2.49 -0.44
C CYS A 17 -9.02 2.97 -1.86
N LYS A 18 -10.10 2.47 -2.49
CA LYS A 18 -10.54 2.92 -3.83
C LYS A 18 -10.81 4.42 -3.87
N VAL A 19 -11.33 4.98 -2.78
CA VAL A 19 -11.72 6.40 -2.70
C VAL A 19 -10.69 7.24 -1.96
N CYS A 20 -10.05 6.71 -0.91
CA CYS A 20 -9.23 7.51 0.00
C CYS A 20 -7.99 8.14 -0.66
N LYS A 21 -7.16 7.33 -1.34
CA LYS A 21 -5.93 7.71 -2.08
C LYS A 21 -4.89 8.59 -1.36
N LYS A 22 -5.11 8.91 -0.09
CA LYS A 22 -4.29 9.86 0.68
C LYS A 22 -2.82 9.49 0.74
N CYS A 23 -2.49 8.20 0.78
CA CYS A 23 -1.11 7.73 0.75
C CYS A 23 -0.41 8.04 -0.58
N ALA A 24 -1.13 7.93 -1.70
CA ALA A 24 -0.64 8.22 -3.03
C ALA A 24 -0.48 9.73 -3.24
N ASP A 25 -1.47 10.54 -2.84
CA ASP A 25 -1.40 12.02 -2.88
C ASP A 25 -0.21 12.60 -2.10
N ASN A 26 0.15 11.95 -0.99
CA ASN A 26 1.23 12.38 -0.12
C ASN A 26 2.58 11.70 -0.43
N CYS A 27 2.66 10.89 -1.49
CA CYS A 27 3.90 10.20 -1.84
C CYS A 27 4.86 11.17 -2.53
N PRO A 28 6.00 11.57 -1.90
CA PRO A 28 6.93 12.53 -2.51
C PRO A 28 7.58 11.99 -3.78
N ALA A 29 7.63 10.66 -3.95
CA ALA A 29 8.19 10.00 -5.12
C ALA A 29 7.15 9.68 -6.20
N SER A 30 5.87 9.98 -5.96
CA SER A 30 4.74 9.55 -6.82
C SER A 30 4.84 8.06 -7.21
N ALA A 31 5.12 7.23 -6.21
CA ALA A 31 5.44 5.82 -6.37
C ALA A 31 4.23 4.89 -6.14
N ILE A 32 3.09 5.40 -5.69
CA ILE A 32 1.89 4.61 -5.38
C ILE A 32 0.85 4.90 -6.47
N SER A 33 0.18 3.87 -6.98
CA SER A 33 -0.88 4.02 -7.97
C SER A 33 -2.03 4.90 -7.46
N MET A 34 -2.65 5.62 -8.39
CA MET A 34 -3.86 6.42 -8.21
C MET A 34 -5.11 5.73 -8.78
N ASP A 35 -5.00 4.49 -9.23
CA ASP A 35 -6.10 3.73 -9.81
C ASP A 35 -7.15 3.40 -8.74
N ASP A 36 -8.42 3.38 -9.14
CA ASP A 36 -9.51 3.02 -8.22
C ASP A 36 -9.46 1.53 -7.85
N GLU A 37 -9.20 0.67 -8.84
CA GLU A 37 -9.18 -0.79 -8.66
C GLU A 37 -7.76 -1.35 -8.70
N PRO A 38 -7.46 -2.40 -7.90
CA PRO A 38 -6.19 -3.10 -8.01
C PRO A 38 -6.15 -3.85 -9.34
N SER A 39 -4.94 -4.01 -9.87
CA SER A 39 -4.72 -4.76 -11.10
C SER A 39 -3.77 -5.91 -10.84
N GLU A 40 -3.67 -6.78 -11.84
CA GLU A 40 -2.65 -7.82 -11.84
C GLU A 40 -1.27 -7.16 -11.96
N VAL A 41 -0.44 -7.34 -10.93
CA VAL A 41 0.93 -6.85 -10.87
C VAL A 41 1.86 -8.03 -10.98
N ASP A 42 2.63 -8.05 -12.07
CA ASP A 42 3.66 -9.05 -12.33
C ASP A 42 5.04 -8.46 -12.03
N THR A 43 5.51 -8.72 -10.80
CA THR A 43 6.83 -8.26 -10.35
C THR A 43 7.70 -9.46 -10.00
N VAL A 44 7.86 -9.78 -8.72
CA VAL A 44 8.53 -11.02 -8.28
C VAL A 44 7.51 -12.14 -8.11
N VAL A 45 6.29 -11.78 -7.69
CA VAL A 45 5.16 -12.69 -7.56
C VAL A 45 3.96 -12.02 -8.20
N LYS A 46 3.25 -12.80 -9.01
CA LYS A 46 1.99 -12.40 -9.62
C LYS A 46 0.93 -12.22 -8.54
N SER A 47 0.38 -11.01 -8.42
CA SER A 47 -0.57 -10.65 -7.36
C SER A 47 -1.56 -9.59 -7.82
N ILE A 48 -2.78 -9.59 -7.30
CA ILE A 48 -3.76 -8.51 -7.52
C ILE A 48 -3.52 -7.46 -6.43
N ARG A 49 -3.08 -6.26 -6.81
CA ARG A 49 -2.81 -5.14 -5.89
C ARG A 49 -2.74 -3.81 -6.64
N TRP A 50 -2.87 -2.71 -5.91
CA TRP A 50 -2.45 -1.42 -6.45
C TRP A 50 -0.94 -1.42 -6.69
N PHE A 51 -0.54 -1.05 -7.90
CA PHE A 51 0.87 -1.01 -8.26
C PHE A 51 1.61 0.02 -7.40
N GLN A 52 2.84 -0.36 -7.02
CA GLN A 52 3.77 0.53 -6.34
C GLN A 52 5.13 0.41 -7.03
N ASP A 53 5.63 1.53 -7.55
CA ASP A 53 6.95 1.61 -8.15
C ASP A 53 8.01 1.51 -7.04
N GLY A 54 8.52 0.30 -6.86
CA GLY A 54 9.53 -0.01 -5.85
C GLY A 54 10.84 0.76 -6.08
N LYS A 55 11.20 1.10 -7.33
CA LYS A 55 12.44 1.81 -7.65
C LYS A 55 12.35 3.28 -7.24
N LYS A 56 11.24 3.95 -7.59
CA LYS A 56 10.98 5.34 -7.15
C LYS A 56 10.92 5.45 -5.63
N CYS A 57 10.20 4.53 -4.98
CA CYS A 57 10.13 4.49 -3.53
C CYS A 57 11.49 4.26 -2.87
N LEU A 58 12.28 3.31 -3.39
CA LEU A 58 13.62 3.03 -2.88
C LEU A 58 14.56 4.22 -3.03
N ALA A 59 14.56 4.91 -4.19
CA ALA A 59 15.37 6.09 -4.40
C ALA A 59 15.09 7.18 -3.36
N GLN A 60 13.81 7.47 -3.09
CA GLN A 60 13.42 8.43 -2.06
C GLN A 60 13.86 7.99 -0.66
N ARG A 61 13.69 6.70 -0.33
CA ARG A 61 14.09 6.15 0.97
C ARG A 61 15.60 6.22 1.19
N LEU A 62 16.41 5.92 0.18
CA LEU A 62 17.87 5.95 0.28
C LEU A 62 18.40 7.38 0.41
N ALA A 63 17.75 8.36 -0.24
CA ALA A 63 18.19 9.76 -0.18
C ALA A 63 17.79 10.47 1.12
N TYR A 64 16.57 10.22 1.63
CA TYR A 64 15.99 11.05 2.70
C TYR A 64 15.36 10.27 3.86
N GLY A 65 15.30 8.94 3.76
CA GLY A 65 14.34 8.16 4.54
C GLY A 65 12.90 8.42 4.08
N CYS A 66 12.00 7.46 4.28
CA CYS A 66 10.57 7.68 4.02
C CYS A 66 9.69 6.65 4.73
N SER A 67 8.60 7.15 5.32
CA SER A 67 7.46 6.38 5.83
C SER A 67 6.16 7.19 5.72
N LYS A 68 6.13 8.20 4.82
CA LYS A 68 5.04 9.19 4.75
C LYS A 68 3.67 8.53 4.54
N CYS A 69 3.58 7.54 3.66
CA CYS A 69 2.34 6.80 3.39
C CYS A 69 1.75 6.15 4.66
N GLN A 70 2.59 5.58 5.54
CA GLN A 70 2.15 5.01 6.82
C GLN A 70 1.71 6.12 7.79
N GLY A 71 2.46 7.21 7.84
CA GLY A 71 2.15 8.34 8.75
C GLY A 71 0.88 9.11 8.39
N VAL A 72 0.46 9.13 7.13
CA VAL A 72 -0.77 9.82 6.71
C VAL A 72 -2.01 8.94 6.67
N CYS A 73 -1.84 7.62 6.73
CA CYS A 73 -2.92 6.65 6.61
C CYS A 73 -4.00 6.90 7.69
N PRO A 74 -5.29 6.99 7.34
CA PRO A 74 -6.33 7.13 8.35
C PRO A 74 -6.37 5.97 9.36
N TRP A 75 -5.97 4.77 8.92
CA TRP A 75 -5.91 3.56 9.74
C TRP A 75 -4.71 3.47 10.70
N SER A 76 -3.79 4.45 10.68
CA SER A 76 -2.67 4.50 11.64
C SER A 76 -2.91 5.42 12.82
N LYS A 77 -4.09 6.03 12.91
CA LYS A 77 -4.46 6.89 14.03
C LYS A 77 -4.82 6.04 15.27
N PRO A 78 -4.50 6.51 16.48
CA PRO A 78 -5.06 5.95 17.69
C PRO A 78 -6.58 6.16 17.71
N ASP A 79 -7.28 5.27 18.41
CA ASP A 79 -8.71 5.42 18.73
C ASP A 79 -8.97 6.67 19.60
#